data_AF-A0A6G3XVY1-F1
#
_entry.id   AF-A0A6G3XVY1-F1
#
_cell.length_a   1.000
_cell.length_b   1.000
_cell.length_c   1.000
_cell.angle_alpha   90.00
_cell.angle_beta   90.00
_cell.angle_gamma   90.00
#
_symmetry.space_group_name_H-M   'P 1'
#
loop_
_entity.id
_entity.type
_entity.pdbx_description
1 polymer ?
#
loop_
_entity_poly.entity_id
_entity_poly.type
_entity_poly.pdbx_seq_one_letter_code
_entity_poly.pdbx_strand_id
1 'polypeptide(L)' 'MPVAMITGGSKGLGRALAGALAGQGWDLVLDART' A
#
# COMPACT_ATOMS: atom_id res chain seq x y z
N MET A 1 9.41 -3.10 -12.33
CA MET A 1 9.14 -2.55 -10.99
C MET A 1 8.37 -3.61 -10.21
N PRO A 2 8.68 -3.84 -8.93
CA PRO A 2 7.95 -4.81 -8.13
C PRO A 2 6.54 -4.30 -7.82
N VAL A 3 5.58 -5.23 -7.72
CA VAL A 3 4.17 -4.93 -7.43
C VAL A 3 3.79 -5.53 -6.07
N ALA A 4 3.10 -4.78 -5.22
CA ALA A 4 2.55 -5.27 -3.96
C ALA A 4 1.03 -5.08 -3.87
N MET A 5 0.33 -6.09 -3.37
CA MET A 5 -1.10 -6.01 -3.03
C MET A 5 -1.27 -5.86 -1.52
N ILE A 6 -2.01 -4.83 -1.10
CA ILE A 6 -2.28 -4.55 0.32
C ILE A 6 -3.80 -4.50 0.53
N THR A 7 -4.31 -5.37 1.40
CA THR A 7 -5.69 -5.32 1.89
C THR A 7 -5.75 -4.49 3.18
N GLY A 8 -6.73 -3.60 3.31
CA GLY A 8 -6.84 -2.67 4.43
C GLY A 8 -5.94 -1.43 4.29
N GLY A 9 -5.72 -0.94 3.07
CA GLY A 9 -4.80 0.18 2.78
C GLY A 9 -5.27 1.58 3.21
N SER A 10 -6.49 1.75 3.73
CA SER A 10 -7.05 3.08 4.01
C SER A 10 -6.49 3.75 5.28
N LYS A 11 -6.16 2.97 6.31
CA LYS A 11 -5.81 3.48 7.66
C LYS A 11 -4.75 2.60 8.35
N GLY A 12 -4.20 3.11 9.45
CA GLY A 12 -3.28 2.38 10.32
C GLY A 12 -2.05 1.84 9.59
N LEU A 13 -1.68 0.60 9.90
CA LEU A 13 -0.50 -0.06 9.34
C LEU A 13 -0.56 -0.18 7.81
N GLY A 14 -1.73 -0.53 7.25
CA GLY A 14 -1.89 -0.70 5.80
C GLY A 14 -1.54 0.58 5.03
N ARG A 15 -2.00 1.74 5.53
CA ARG A 15 -1.65 3.05 4.96
C ARG A 15 -0.17 3.39 5.11
N ALA A 16 0.41 3.12 6.29
CA ALA A 16 1.82 3.40 6.54
C ALA A 16 2.73 2.54 5.65
N LEU A 17 2.43 1.25 5.52
CA LEU A 17 3.16 0.31 4.68
C LEU A 17 3.05 0.68 3.19
N ALA A 18 1.85 1.05 2.72
CA ALA A 18 1.65 1.52 1.35
C ALA A 18 2.53 2.74 1.05
N GLY A 19 2.55 3.74 1.95
CA GLY A 19 3.42 4.91 1.79
C GLY A 19 4.91 4.55 1.74
N ALA A 20 5.35 3.63 2.59
CA ALA A 20 6.74 3.19 2.64
C ALA A 20 7.18 2.43 1.38
N LEU A 21 6.32 1.58 0.82
CA LEU A 21 6.61 0.83 -0.41
C LEU A 21 6.56 1.73 -1.65
N ALA A 22 5.58 2.63 -1.74
CA ALA A 22 5.52 3.63 -2.80
C ALA A 22 6.79 4.50 -2.83
N GLY A 23 7.28 4.92 -1.64
CA GLY A 23 8.53 5.67 -1.50
C GLY A 23 9.78 4.89 -1.96
N GLN A 24 9.69 3.56 -2.06
CA GLN A 24 10.76 2.69 -2.58
C GLN A 24 10.55 2.32 -4.06
N GLY A 25 9.60 2.95 -4.77
CA GLY A 25 9.37 2.74 -6.20
C GLY A 25 8.57 1.48 -6.53
N TRP A 26 7.74 1.01 -5.59
CA TRP A 26 6.82 -0.09 -5.83
C TRP A 26 5.52 0.42 -6.45
N ASP A 27 4.96 -0.37 -7.36
CA ASP A 27 3.57 -0.21 -7.81
C ASP A 27 2.64 -0.94 -6.84
N LEU A 28 1.54 -0.29 -6.47
CA LEU A 28 0.65 -0.78 -5.41
C LEU A 28 -0.76 -1.03 -5.91
N VAL A 29 -1.32 -2.17 -5.51
CA VAL A 29 -2.75 -2.48 -5.61
C VAL A 29 -3.33 -2.46 -4.20
N LEU A 30 -4.22 -1.52 -3.94
CA LEU A 30 -4.81 -1.33 -2.61
C LEU A 30 -6.27 -1.80 -2.64
N ASP A 31 -6.58 -2.80 -1.82
CA ASP A 31 -7.96 -3.10 -1.45
C ASP A 31 -8.26 -2.39 -0.12
N ALA A 32 -9.23 -1.47 -0.15
CA ALA A 32 -9.59 -0.70 1.02
C ALA A 32 -11.05 -0.26 0.99
N ARG A 33 -11.62 -0.16 2.18
CA ARG A 33 -12.92 0.46 2.43
C ARG A 33 -12.66 1.73 3.26
N THR A 34 -13.47 2.77 3.05
CA THR A 34 -13.54 4.06 3.78
C THR A 34 -12.45 4.38 4.81
#